data_AF-A0A256W8X9-F1
#
_entry.id   AF-A0A256W8X9-F1
#
_cell.length_a   1.000
_cell.length_b   1.000
_cell.length_c   1.000
_cell.angle_alpha   90.00
_cell.angle_beta   90.00
_cell.angle_gamma   90.00
#
_symmetry.space_group_name_H-M   'P 1'
#
loop_
_entity.id
_entity.type
_entity.pdbx_description
1 polymer ?
#
loop_
_entity_poly.entity_id
_entity_poly.type
_entity_poly.pdbx_seq_one_letter_code
_entity_poly.pdbx_strand_id
1 'polypeptide(L)'
;NDPFFTWLDMEDIFYKSNIFNSRSVAASIGGGADLGRGLSPEGRDLIVDAIQRNNIEFINEKYLEKSIARRMGIYEEYSGGQPIKAYINVGGGIASLGNTINGKLIPPGLTEYLPMKNFPVRGVIVQMGQQDVPIIHLLNINQLLAKYGLPSSPVPLPEPGVGEIFVQKKYSMVVTGIATLILIIVILFVYFSEKKHHQLGTDPIPVSINKKTNPESFRNDDTDDLPVV
;
A
#
# COMPACT_ATOMS: atom_id res chain seq x y z
N ASN A 1 21.06 -11.24 -19.72
CA ASN A 1 22.03 -10.72 -18.73
C ASN A 1 23.39 -10.83 -19.37
N ASP A 2 24.17 -9.76 -19.38
CA ASP A 2 25.54 -9.77 -19.91
C ASP A 2 26.52 -9.58 -18.73
N PRO A 3 27.30 -10.60 -18.35
CA PRO A 3 28.27 -10.48 -17.25
C PRO A 3 29.35 -9.42 -17.51
N PHE A 4 29.62 -9.08 -18.77
CA PHE A 4 30.59 -8.07 -19.17
C PHE A 4 29.98 -6.68 -19.30
N PHE A 5 28.68 -6.50 -19.03
CA PHE A 5 27.99 -5.22 -19.01
C PHE A 5 26.98 -5.15 -17.85
N THR A 6 27.52 -4.88 -16.65
CA THR A 6 26.79 -4.87 -15.37
C THR A 6 26.10 -3.54 -15.09
N TRP A 7 25.41 -3.43 -13.95
CA TRP A 7 24.86 -2.16 -13.48
C TRP A 7 25.92 -1.06 -13.35
N LEU A 8 27.12 -1.37 -12.86
CA LEU A 8 28.17 -0.36 -12.66
C LEU A 8 28.63 0.23 -14.00
N ASP A 9 28.67 -0.57 -15.06
CA ASP A 9 29.06 -0.13 -16.40
C ASP A 9 27.96 0.72 -17.06
N MET A 10 26.68 0.35 -16.87
CA MET A 10 25.55 1.16 -17.29
C MET A 10 25.52 2.50 -16.55
N GLU A 11 25.70 2.49 -15.23
CA GLU A 11 25.73 3.69 -14.38
C GLU A 11 26.88 4.62 -14.76
N ASP A 12 28.08 4.10 -15.00
CA ASP A 12 29.25 4.88 -15.42
C ASP A 12 29.03 5.54 -16.79
N ILE A 13 28.37 4.87 -17.74
CA ILE A 13 27.97 5.47 -19.02
C ILE A 13 26.95 6.60 -18.82
N PHE A 14 25.90 6.39 -18.02
CA PHE A 14 24.89 7.42 -17.76
C PHE A 14 25.47 8.62 -17.01
N TYR A 15 26.40 8.38 -16.08
CA TYR A 15 27.12 9.42 -15.34
C TYR A 15 28.04 10.23 -16.27
N LYS A 16 28.90 9.56 -17.06
CA LYS A 16 29.79 10.22 -18.04
C LYS A 16 29.04 10.99 -19.13
N SER A 17 27.81 10.58 -19.41
CA SER A 17 26.91 11.24 -20.37
C SER A 17 26.10 12.40 -19.75
N ASN A 18 26.33 12.74 -18.47
CA ASN A 18 25.57 13.75 -17.70
C ASN A 18 24.05 13.48 -17.64
N ILE A 19 23.64 12.21 -17.77
CA ILE A 19 22.25 11.78 -17.59
C ILE A 19 21.96 11.54 -16.10
N PHE A 20 22.94 11.00 -15.37
CA PHE A 20 22.91 10.91 -13.91
C PHE A 20 23.89 11.90 -13.29
N ASN A 21 23.42 12.66 -12.29
CA ASN A 21 24.24 13.59 -11.50
C ASN A 21 24.91 12.91 -10.29
N SER A 22 24.80 11.58 -10.19
CA SER A 22 25.26 10.76 -9.07
C SER A 22 25.66 9.37 -9.57
N ARG A 23 26.64 8.75 -8.92
CA ARG A 23 27.07 7.37 -9.16
C ARG A 23 27.25 6.65 -7.83
N SER A 24 27.31 5.32 -7.89
CA SER A 24 27.73 4.49 -6.77
C SER A 24 29.15 4.84 -6.34
N VAL A 25 29.39 4.75 -5.03
CA VAL A 25 30.71 5.01 -4.41
C VAL A 25 31.39 3.71 -3.97
N ALA A 26 30.59 2.70 -3.63
CA ALA A 26 31.04 1.40 -3.18
C ALA A 26 30.11 0.27 -3.66
N ALA A 27 30.67 -0.94 -3.81
CA ALA A 27 29.95 -2.13 -4.25
C ALA A 27 30.53 -3.40 -3.59
N SER A 28 29.76 -4.48 -3.58
CA SER A 28 30.12 -5.79 -3.05
C SER A 28 29.79 -6.89 -4.06
N ILE A 29 30.25 -8.12 -3.82
CA ILE A 29 29.82 -9.28 -4.63
C ILE A 29 28.31 -9.56 -4.45
N GLY A 30 27.74 -9.24 -3.28
CA GLY A 30 26.34 -9.54 -2.99
C GLY A 30 26.13 -11.04 -2.73
N GLY A 31 24.96 -11.57 -3.08
CA GLY A 31 24.64 -12.98 -2.87
C GLY A 31 24.63 -13.40 -1.39
N GLY A 32 24.80 -14.70 -1.12
CA GLY A 32 24.76 -15.21 0.25
C GLY A 32 25.94 -14.74 1.10
N ALA A 33 25.63 -14.25 2.31
CA ALA A 33 26.55 -13.59 3.24
C ALA A 33 27.32 -12.38 2.65
N ASP A 34 26.83 -11.79 1.55
CA ASP A 34 27.47 -10.69 0.81
C ASP A 34 28.82 -11.04 0.14
N LEU A 35 29.18 -12.33 0.12
CA LEU A 35 30.43 -12.90 -0.39
C LEU A 35 30.23 -13.77 -1.65
N GLY A 36 29.13 -13.54 -2.38
CA GLY A 36 28.79 -14.29 -3.59
C GLY A 36 28.45 -15.77 -3.36
N ARG A 37 28.10 -16.20 -2.14
CA ARG A 37 27.68 -17.59 -1.91
C ARG A 37 26.43 -17.89 -2.74
N GLY A 38 26.49 -18.95 -3.54
CA GLY A 38 25.50 -19.29 -4.56
C GLY A 38 25.96 -19.01 -6.00
N LEU A 39 27.02 -18.21 -6.18
CA LEU A 39 27.71 -17.99 -7.45
C LEU A 39 28.90 -18.95 -7.60
N SER A 40 29.23 -19.31 -8.84
CA SER A 40 30.48 -20.01 -9.19
C SER A 40 31.71 -19.12 -8.93
N PRO A 41 32.94 -19.67 -8.88
CA PRO A 41 34.16 -18.87 -8.77
C PRO A 41 34.25 -17.79 -9.85
N GLU A 42 34.09 -18.19 -11.11
CA GLU A 42 34.18 -17.32 -12.29
C GLU A 42 33.13 -16.20 -12.24
N GLY A 43 31.91 -16.51 -11.76
CA GLY A 43 30.85 -15.54 -11.57
C GLY A 43 31.14 -14.52 -10.45
N ARG A 44 32.03 -14.82 -9.49
CA ARG A 44 32.50 -13.86 -8.50
C ARG A 44 33.64 -13.02 -9.05
N ASP A 45 34.57 -13.65 -9.75
CA ASP A 45 35.71 -12.98 -10.37
C ASP A 45 35.22 -11.91 -11.36
N LEU A 46 34.23 -12.23 -12.22
CA LEU A 46 33.58 -11.26 -13.11
C LEU A 46 32.93 -10.07 -12.38
N ILE A 47 32.40 -10.26 -11.16
CA ILE A 47 31.85 -9.16 -10.36
C ILE A 47 32.98 -8.32 -9.75
N VAL A 48 34.07 -8.94 -9.29
CA VAL A 48 35.25 -8.23 -8.80
C VAL A 48 35.88 -7.40 -9.91
N ASP A 49 36.04 -7.97 -11.11
CA ASP A 49 36.51 -7.28 -12.32
C ASP A 49 35.59 -6.10 -12.67
N ALA A 50 34.27 -6.28 -12.57
CA ALA A 50 33.30 -5.20 -12.82
C ALA A 50 33.40 -4.06 -11.79
N ILE A 51 33.67 -4.36 -10.52
CA ILE A 51 33.90 -3.34 -9.47
C ILE A 51 35.21 -2.60 -9.72
N GLN A 52 36.29 -3.33 -10.03
CA GLN A 52 37.62 -2.78 -10.30
C GLN A 52 37.62 -1.87 -11.54
N ARG A 53 37.08 -2.33 -12.67
CA ARG A 53 37.11 -1.57 -13.95
C ARG A 53 36.28 -0.29 -13.91
N ASN A 54 35.26 -0.21 -13.04
CA ASN A 54 34.48 1.00 -12.82
C ASN A 54 35.06 1.92 -11.73
N ASN A 55 36.18 1.53 -11.10
CA ASN A 55 36.86 2.27 -10.03
C ASN A 55 35.90 2.62 -8.88
N ILE A 56 35.25 1.59 -8.35
CA ILE A 56 34.29 1.66 -7.22
C ILE A 56 34.94 1.01 -5.99
N GLU A 57 34.70 1.54 -4.78
CA GLU A 57 35.24 0.92 -3.56
C GLU A 57 34.68 -0.49 -3.38
N PHE A 58 35.56 -1.48 -3.21
CA PHE A 58 35.15 -2.87 -3.03
C PHE A 58 34.92 -3.22 -1.55
N ILE A 59 33.66 -3.34 -1.16
CA ILE A 59 33.23 -3.87 0.14
C ILE A 59 33.40 -5.40 0.11
N ASN A 60 34.51 -5.88 0.69
CA ASN A 60 34.88 -7.30 0.74
C ASN A 60 35.16 -7.76 2.17
N GLU A 61 34.12 -7.75 3.00
CA GLU A 61 34.22 -8.04 4.43
C GLU A 61 33.99 -9.51 4.75
N LYS A 62 34.86 -10.10 5.58
CA LYS A 62 34.83 -11.55 5.91
C LYS A 62 33.51 -12.02 6.55
N TYR A 63 32.78 -11.12 7.20
CA TYR A 63 31.54 -11.42 7.90
C TYR A 63 30.44 -10.42 7.50
N LEU A 64 29.20 -10.89 7.43
CA LEU A 64 28.05 -10.10 7.00
C LEU A 64 27.87 -8.85 7.87
N GLU A 65 28.07 -8.98 9.18
CA GLU A 65 27.97 -7.90 10.17
C GLU A 65 29.00 -6.79 9.89
N LYS A 66 30.20 -7.16 9.43
CA LYS A 66 31.23 -6.21 9.01
C LYS A 66 30.88 -5.56 7.69
N SER A 67 30.30 -6.30 6.74
CA SER A 67 29.84 -5.74 5.47
C SER A 67 28.67 -4.75 5.63
N ILE A 68 27.80 -4.99 6.62
CA ILE A 68 26.76 -4.03 7.05
C ILE A 68 27.41 -2.80 7.68
N ALA A 69 28.36 -2.99 8.60
CA ALA A 69 29.05 -1.89 9.27
C ALA A 69 29.85 -1.00 8.29
N ARG A 70 30.56 -1.57 7.31
CA ARG A 70 31.28 -0.79 6.29
C ARG A 70 30.32 0.08 5.48
N ARG A 71 29.14 -0.44 5.10
CA ARG A 71 28.09 0.37 4.45
C ARG A 71 27.61 1.52 5.32
N MET A 72 27.32 1.29 6.60
CA MET A 72 26.94 2.38 7.52
C MET A 72 28.02 3.46 7.58
N GLY A 73 29.30 3.06 7.68
CA GLY A 73 30.43 4.00 7.65
C GLY A 73 30.55 4.76 6.33
N ILE A 74 30.30 4.13 5.18
CA ILE A 74 30.27 4.81 3.87
C ILE A 74 29.13 5.83 3.81
N TYR A 75 27.95 5.51 4.33
CA TYR A 75 26.85 6.49 4.38
C TYR A 75 27.16 7.69 5.29
N GLU A 76 27.87 7.47 6.39
CA GLU A 76 28.33 8.53 7.31
C GLU A 76 29.46 9.38 6.70
N GLU A 77 30.43 8.75 6.03
CA GLU A 77 31.53 9.40 5.31
C GLU A 77 30.99 10.32 4.20
N TYR A 78 30.11 9.80 3.34
CA TYR A 78 29.56 10.53 2.20
C TYR A 78 28.40 11.47 2.55
N SER A 79 27.84 11.42 3.77
CA SER A 79 26.91 12.46 4.23
C SER A 79 27.62 13.76 4.62
N GLY A 80 28.93 13.72 4.86
CA GLY A 80 29.72 14.89 5.29
C GLY A 80 29.20 15.49 6.61
N GLY A 81 28.67 14.65 7.51
CA GLY A 81 28.04 15.08 8.76
C GLY A 81 26.64 15.69 8.61
N GLN A 82 26.05 15.69 7.40
CA GLN A 82 24.65 16.08 7.21
C GLN A 82 23.71 14.92 7.58
N PRO A 83 22.52 15.20 8.12
CA PRO A 83 21.54 14.15 8.43
C PRO A 83 21.02 13.49 7.15
N ILE A 84 21.05 12.15 7.12
CA ILE A 84 20.50 11.35 6.03
C ILE A 84 18.98 11.48 6.06
N LYS A 85 18.40 12.08 5.02
CA LYS A 85 16.96 12.41 4.98
C LYS A 85 16.05 11.22 4.64
N ALA A 86 16.58 10.21 3.97
CA ALA A 86 15.90 8.96 3.67
C ALA A 86 16.92 7.88 3.27
N TYR A 87 16.59 6.63 3.55
CA TYR A 87 17.31 5.45 3.06
C TYR A 87 16.48 4.72 2.00
N ILE A 88 17.07 4.44 0.84
CA ILE A 88 16.40 3.71 -0.26
C ILE A 88 16.97 2.29 -0.32
N ASN A 89 16.15 1.29 0.01
CA ASN A 89 16.52 -0.12 -0.19
C ASN A 89 15.88 -0.68 -1.47
N VAL A 90 16.70 -1.16 -2.39
CA VAL A 90 16.26 -1.85 -3.61
C VAL A 90 16.55 -3.35 -3.50
N GLY A 91 15.51 -4.17 -3.62
CA GLY A 91 15.61 -5.63 -3.59
C GLY A 91 15.83 -6.23 -2.19
N GLY A 92 16.30 -7.47 -2.18
CA GLY A 92 16.40 -8.32 -0.99
C GLY A 92 17.82 -8.77 -0.62
N GLY A 93 18.84 -8.00 -1.02
CA GLY A 93 20.24 -8.34 -0.72
C GLY A 93 20.50 -8.42 0.78
N ILE A 94 21.17 -9.48 1.24
CA ILE A 94 21.27 -9.84 2.67
C ILE A 94 21.98 -8.78 3.54
N ALA A 95 22.94 -8.02 2.99
CA ALA A 95 23.55 -6.90 3.71
C ALA A 95 22.60 -5.70 3.85
N SER A 96 21.73 -5.47 2.88
CA SER A 96 20.77 -4.35 2.91
C SER A 96 19.53 -4.70 3.74
N LEU A 97 18.83 -5.77 3.37
CA LEU A 97 17.58 -6.20 4.00
C LEU A 97 17.81 -6.94 5.33
N GLY A 98 18.94 -7.63 5.47
CA GLY A 98 19.11 -8.62 6.51
C GLY A 98 18.42 -9.93 6.16
N ASN A 99 17.71 -10.53 7.13
CA ASN A 99 16.91 -11.73 6.89
C ASN A 99 15.69 -11.42 5.98
N THR A 100 15.27 -12.36 5.15
CA THR A 100 14.11 -12.21 4.24
C THR A 100 12.79 -11.93 4.98
N ILE A 101 12.67 -12.32 6.25
CA ILE A 101 11.53 -11.97 7.12
C ILE A 101 11.41 -10.45 7.30
N ASN A 102 12.52 -9.69 7.27
CA ASN A 102 12.49 -8.23 7.43
C ASN A 102 11.69 -7.57 6.29
N GLY A 103 11.67 -8.13 5.08
CA GLY A 103 10.85 -7.65 3.95
C GLY A 103 9.34 -7.91 4.09
N LYS A 104 8.93 -8.63 5.14
CA LYS A 104 7.52 -8.73 5.59
C LYS A 104 7.22 -7.81 6.78
N LEU A 105 8.23 -7.47 7.58
CA LEU A 105 8.12 -6.61 8.75
C LEU A 105 8.22 -5.12 8.39
N ILE A 106 9.00 -4.80 7.36
CA ILE A 106 9.12 -3.49 6.72
C ILE A 106 8.45 -3.64 5.34
N PRO A 107 7.26 -3.05 5.12
CA PRO A 107 6.53 -3.24 3.88
C PRO A 107 7.17 -2.46 2.71
N PRO A 108 6.93 -2.88 1.44
CA PRO A 108 7.31 -2.08 0.28
C PRO A 108 6.59 -0.73 0.25
N GLY A 109 7.32 0.33 -0.12
CA GLY A 109 6.86 1.73 -0.10
C GLY A 109 7.61 2.59 0.93
N LEU A 110 6.98 3.68 1.36
CA LEU A 110 7.52 4.57 2.40
C LEU A 110 7.18 4.01 3.79
N THR A 111 8.18 3.94 4.67
CA THR A 111 8.08 3.69 6.10
C THR A 111 8.76 4.84 6.83
N GLU A 112 7.98 5.78 7.38
CA GLU A 112 8.53 6.97 8.07
C GLU A 112 9.20 6.61 9.39
N TYR A 113 8.65 5.64 10.13
CA TYR A 113 9.16 5.16 11.41
C TYR A 113 9.29 3.65 11.39
N LEU A 114 10.42 3.11 11.84
CA LEU A 114 10.64 1.66 11.90
C LEU A 114 9.68 1.02 12.91
N PRO A 115 8.88 0.01 12.53
CA PRO A 115 7.91 -0.58 13.45
C PRO A 115 8.61 -1.35 14.57
N MET A 116 8.14 -1.22 15.81
CA MET A 116 8.64 -1.98 16.95
C MET A 116 8.37 -3.48 16.78
N LYS A 117 9.35 -4.19 16.21
CA LYS A 117 9.36 -5.62 15.93
C LYS A 117 10.74 -6.20 16.22
N ASN A 118 10.81 -7.51 16.44
CA ASN A 118 12.08 -8.20 16.50
C ASN A 118 12.57 -8.51 15.07
N PHE A 119 13.63 -7.82 14.64
CA PHE A 119 14.23 -8.01 13.31
C PHE A 119 15.39 -9.01 13.36
N PRO A 120 15.23 -10.24 12.82
CA PRO A 120 16.35 -11.17 12.67
C PRO A 120 17.36 -10.66 11.65
N VAL A 121 18.66 -10.68 12.00
CA VAL A 121 19.78 -10.15 11.19
C VAL A 121 19.52 -8.71 10.70
N ARG A 122 20.05 -7.72 11.42
CA ARG A 122 19.76 -6.30 11.16
C ARG A 122 20.67 -5.75 10.05
N GLY A 123 20.23 -5.93 8.80
CA GLY A 123 20.82 -5.27 7.63
C GLY A 123 20.68 -3.74 7.67
N VAL A 124 21.31 -3.05 6.72
CA VAL A 124 21.33 -1.57 6.64
C VAL A 124 19.94 -0.95 6.77
N ILE A 125 18.89 -1.55 6.18
CA ILE A 125 17.51 -1.05 6.29
C ILE A 125 17.02 -0.93 7.74
N VAL A 126 17.41 -1.88 8.60
CA VAL A 126 17.05 -1.88 10.01
C VAL A 126 17.92 -0.89 10.77
N GLN A 127 19.23 -0.82 10.47
CA GLN A 127 20.15 0.14 11.10
C GLN A 127 19.70 1.59 10.86
N MET A 128 19.37 1.93 9.61
CA MET A 128 18.85 3.25 9.22
C MET A 128 17.53 3.57 9.92
N GLY A 129 16.58 2.64 9.93
CA GLY A 129 15.31 2.82 10.65
C GLY A 129 15.45 2.93 12.17
N GLN A 130 16.52 2.37 12.76
CA GLN A 130 16.85 2.54 14.18
C GLN A 130 17.55 3.88 14.49
N GLN A 131 17.94 4.64 13.47
CA GLN A 131 18.45 6.01 13.55
C GLN A 131 17.38 7.04 13.14
N ASP A 132 16.10 6.65 13.16
CA ASP A 132 14.94 7.46 12.74
C ASP A 132 15.03 8.01 11.29
N VAL A 133 15.81 7.34 10.42
CA VAL A 133 15.89 7.67 8.99
C VAL A 133 14.70 7.05 8.25
N PRO A 134 13.86 7.83 7.56
CA PRO A 134 12.74 7.31 6.76
C PRO A 134 13.21 6.33 5.68
N ILE A 135 12.49 5.22 5.51
CA ILE A 135 12.87 4.14 4.58
C ILE A 135 11.95 4.14 3.36
N ILE A 136 12.52 4.16 2.16
CA ILE A 136 11.83 3.85 0.91
C ILE A 136 12.26 2.43 0.49
N HIS A 137 11.37 1.46 0.62
CA HIS A 137 11.66 0.06 0.36
C HIS A 137 11.05 -0.41 -0.98
N LEU A 138 11.91 -0.64 -1.98
CA LEU A 138 11.54 -1.16 -3.29
C LEU A 138 11.82 -2.67 -3.35
N LEU A 139 10.86 -3.47 -2.85
CA LEU A 139 10.91 -4.93 -2.84
C LEU A 139 9.74 -5.54 -3.62
N ASN A 140 9.97 -6.72 -4.21
CA ASN A 140 9.00 -7.47 -5.01
C ASN A 140 8.40 -6.61 -6.15
N ILE A 141 9.24 -6.17 -7.10
CA ILE A 141 8.81 -5.27 -8.19
C ILE A 141 7.55 -5.76 -8.91
N ASN A 142 7.41 -7.07 -9.16
CA ASN A 142 6.20 -7.64 -9.78
C ASN A 142 4.92 -7.40 -8.95
N GLN A 143 5.00 -7.42 -7.62
CA GLN A 143 3.87 -7.12 -6.74
C GLN A 143 3.57 -5.61 -6.71
N LEU A 144 4.60 -4.76 -6.76
CA LEU A 144 4.43 -3.31 -6.89
C LEU A 144 3.77 -2.97 -8.23
N LEU A 145 4.25 -3.52 -9.34
CA LEU A 145 3.69 -3.32 -10.68
C LEU A 145 2.20 -3.71 -10.70
N ALA A 146 1.86 -4.92 -10.23
CA ALA A 146 0.48 -5.39 -10.14
C ALA A 146 -0.40 -4.51 -9.23
N LYS A 147 0.12 -4.05 -8.09
CA LYS A 147 -0.61 -3.16 -7.14
C LYS A 147 -0.93 -1.79 -7.73
N TYR A 148 -0.09 -1.29 -8.64
CA TYR A 148 -0.19 0.06 -9.22
C TYR A 148 -0.62 0.05 -10.71
N GLY A 149 -1.16 -1.06 -11.22
CA GLY A 149 -1.67 -1.16 -12.59
C GLY A 149 -0.60 -1.01 -13.68
N LEU A 150 0.68 -1.22 -13.34
CA LEU A 150 1.80 -1.04 -14.26
C LEU A 150 2.11 -2.35 -15.02
N PRO A 151 2.38 -2.28 -16.33
CA PRO A 151 2.73 -3.46 -17.11
C PRO A 151 4.10 -4.01 -16.69
N SER A 152 4.22 -5.34 -16.64
CA SER A 152 5.51 -6.01 -16.45
C SER A 152 6.21 -6.22 -17.79
N SER A 153 7.40 -5.63 -17.94
CA SER A 153 8.25 -5.75 -19.15
C SER A 153 7.48 -5.50 -20.47
N PRO A 154 6.78 -4.35 -20.62
CA PRO A 154 5.98 -4.05 -21.80
C PRO A 154 6.81 -3.98 -23.09
N VAL A 155 6.25 -4.53 -24.16
CA VAL A 155 6.78 -4.39 -25.53
C VAL A 155 5.60 -3.99 -26.44
N PRO A 156 5.61 -2.79 -27.06
CA PRO A 156 6.61 -1.73 -26.91
C PRO A 156 6.61 -1.11 -25.50
N LEU A 157 7.65 -0.33 -25.19
CA LEU A 157 7.66 0.49 -23.96
C LEU A 157 6.52 1.53 -24.03
N PRO A 158 5.81 1.79 -22.92
CA PRO A 158 4.80 2.85 -22.87
C PRO A 158 5.45 4.23 -22.97
N GLU A 159 4.71 5.20 -23.48
CA GLU A 159 5.16 6.59 -23.51
C GLU A 159 5.30 7.15 -22.07
N PRO A 160 6.34 7.96 -21.79
CA PRO A 160 6.50 8.61 -20.48
C PRO A 160 5.28 9.44 -20.09
N GLY A 161 4.79 9.25 -18.86
CA GLY A 161 3.57 9.92 -18.36
C GLY A 161 2.27 9.14 -18.62
N VAL A 162 2.31 7.98 -19.28
CA VAL A 162 1.14 7.11 -19.48
C VAL A 162 1.09 6.02 -18.40
N GLY A 163 -0.10 5.80 -17.82
CA GLY A 163 -0.37 4.75 -16.83
C GLY A 163 -1.18 5.24 -15.62
N GLU A 164 -1.77 4.32 -14.85
CA GLU A 164 -2.64 4.67 -13.72
C GLU A 164 -1.96 5.55 -12.65
N ILE A 165 -0.64 5.38 -12.45
CA ILE A 165 0.14 6.18 -11.51
C ILE A 165 0.20 7.68 -11.85
N PHE A 166 -0.05 8.05 -13.11
CA PHE A 166 -0.08 9.44 -13.57
C PHE A 166 -1.51 10.04 -13.55
N VAL A 167 -2.53 9.23 -13.22
CA VAL A 167 -3.95 9.66 -13.22
C VAL A 167 -4.46 9.87 -11.80
N GLN A 168 -4.57 11.13 -11.38
CA GLN A 168 -5.20 11.47 -10.10
C GLN A 168 -6.72 11.61 -10.25
N LYS A 169 -7.48 10.70 -9.62
CA LYS A 169 -8.94 10.84 -9.48
C LYS A 169 -9.29 12.02 -8.57
N LYS A 170 -9.56 13.20 -9.15
CA LYS A 170 -10.12 14.36 -8.44
C LYS A 170 -11.64 14.28 -8.40
N TYR A 171 -12.22 14.16 -7.19
CA TYR A 171 -13.65 14.35 -6.99
C TYR A 171 -13.99 15.84 -7.05
N SER A 172 -15.01 16.20 -7.82
CA SER A 172 -15.51 17.58 -7.85
C SER A 172 -16.32 17.86 -6.59
N MET A 173 -15.77 18.69 -5.69
CA MET A 173 -16.44 19.10 -4.44
C MET A 173 -17.83 19.71 -4.71
N VAL A 174 -18.02 20.36 -5.86
CA VAL A 174 -19.32 20.90 -6.29
C VAL A 174 -20.32 19.79 -6.57
N VAL A 175 -19.93 18.77 -7.35
CA VAL A 175 -20.80 17.63 -7.68
C VAL A 175 -21.13 16.83 -6.43
N THR A 176 -20.12 16.57 -5.57
CA THR A 176 -20.33 15.92 -4.27
C THR A 176 -21.29 16.71 -3.40
N GLY A 177 -21.11 18.04 -3.28
CA GLY A 177 -22.00 18.90 -2.49
C GLY A 177 -23.45 18.89 -2.99
N ILE A 178 -23.67 18.96 -4.31
CA ILE A 178 -25.02 18.85 -4.91
C ILE A 178 -25.64 17.48 -4.61
N ALA A 179 -24.89 16.39 -4.79
CA ALA A 179 -25.37 15.04 -4.51
C ALA A 179 -25.73 14.84 -3.03
N THR A 180 -24.90 15.34 -2.11
CA THR A 180 -25.19 15.33 -0.66
C THR A 180 -26.42 16.17 -0.31
N LEU A 181 -26.60 17.35 -0.93
CA LEU A 181 -27.79 18.17 -0.71
C LEU A 181 -29.07 17.47 -1.18
N ILE A 182 -29.04 16.84 -2.36
CA ILE A 182 -30.18 16.05 -2.89
C ILE A 182 -30.50 14.90 -1.93
N LEU A 183 -29.48 14.17 -1.46
CA LEU A 183 -29.65 13.08 -0.48
C LEU A 183 -30.36 13.57 0.80
N ILE A 184 -29.92 14.70 1.36
CA ILE A 184 -30.54 15.31 2.55
C ILE A 184 -31.99 15.70 2.28
N ILE A 185 -32.29 16.32 1.12
CA ILE A 185 -33.65 16.70 0.74
C ILE A 185 -34.56 15.45 0.63
N VAL A 186 -34.08 14.35 0.03
CA VAL A 186 -34.83 13.10 -0.05
C VAL A 186 -35.09 12.49 1.34
N ILE A 187 -34.07 12.45 2.21
CA ILE A 187 -34.23 11.96 3.59
C ILE A 187 -35.26 12.79 4.36
N LEU A 188 -35.18 14.12 4.27
CA LEU A 188 -36.14 15.01 4.92
C LEU A 188 -37.56 14.83 4.34
N PHE A 189 -37.69 14.72 3.02
CA PHE A 189 -38.98 14.49 2.36
C PHE A 189 -39.64 13.19 2.83
N VAL A 190 -38.88 12.08 2.88
CA VAL A 190 -39.36 10.79 3.39
C VAL A 190 -39.78 10.91 4.86
N TYR A 191 -38.92 11.50 5.70
CA TYR A 191 -39.22 11.71 7.13
C TYR A 191 -40.49 12.54 7.35
N PHE A 192 -40.67 13.64 6.62
CA PHE A 192 -41.88 14.47 6.73
C PHE A 192 -43.12 13.79 6.17
N SER A 193 -42.99 13.02 5.08
CA SER A 193 -44.09 12.22 4.52
C SER A 193 -44.54 11.15 5.50
N GLU A 194 -43.60 10.38 6.06
CA GLU A 194 -43.86 9.35 7.06
C GLU A 194 -44.48 9.93 8.34
N LYS A 195 -43.96 11.06 8.83
CA LYS A 195 -44.54 11.80 9.97
C LYS A 195 -45.96 12.31 9.66
N LYS A 196 -46.28 12.65 8.41
CA LYS A 196 -47.62 13.05 7.98
C LYS A 196 -48.58 11.85 7.92
N HIS A 197 -48.12 10.70 7.44
CA HIS A 197 -48.93 9.48 7.38
C HIS A 197 -49.30 8.96 8.77
N HIS A 198 -48.39 9.00 9.75
CA HIS A 198 -48.67 8.58 11.13
C HIS A 198 -49.60 9.52 11.92
N GLN A 199 -49.91 10.73 11.41
CA GLN A 199 -50.89 11.64 12.01
C GLN A 199 -52.35 11.37 11.58
N LEU A 200 -52.59 10.45 10.64
CA LEU A 200 -53.93 10.09 10.15
C LEU A 200 -54.60 8.96 10.97
N GLY A 201 -54.02 8.58 12.11
CA GLY A 201 -54.52 7.50 12.98
C GLY A 201 -55.27 7.96 14.24
N THR A 202 -55.57 9.25 14.38
CA THR A 202 -56.14 9.84 15.61
C THR A 202 -57.48 10.54 15.40
N ASP A 203 -58.29 10.10 14.44
CA ASP A 203 -59.68 10.55 14.30
C ASP A 203 -60.56 9.87 15.38
N PRO A 204 -61.20 10.64 16.30
CA PRO A 204 -62.03 10.06 17.34
C PRO A 204 -63.36 9.55 16.76
N ILE A 205 -63.63 8.26 16.91
CA ILE A 205 -64.92 7.66 16.55
C ILE A 205 -66.01 8.24 17.47
N PRO A 206 -67.07 8.90 16.94
CA PRO A 206 -68.11 9.48 17.78
C PRO A 206 -69.03 8.40 18.35
N VAL A 207 -69.05 8.27 19.68
CA VAL A 207 -69.97 7.36 20.39
C VAL A 207 -71.36 8.00 20.48
N SER A 208 -72.28 7.57 19.61
CA SER A 208 -73.68 7.99 19.61
C SER A 208 -74.49 7.26 20.69
N ILE A 209 -74.53 7.84 21.89
CA ILE A 209 -75.49 7.42 22.94
C ILE A 209 -76.87 8.00 22.61
N ASN A 210 -77.87 7.15 22.43
CA ASN A 210 -79.27 7.58 22.40
C ASN A 210 -80.13 6.70 23.33
N LYS A 211 -81.04 7.31 24.09
CA LYS A 211 -81.75 6.67 25.23
C LYS A 211 -83.22 7.09 25.26
N LYS A 212 -84.11 6.10 25.49
CA LYS A 212 -85.61 6.10 25.56
C LYS A 212 -86.28 5.55 24.29
N THR A 213 -87.37 4.76 24.30
CA THR A 213 -88.11 4.04 25.37
C THR A 213 -88.97 2.91 24.76
N ASN A 214 -89.30 1.88 25.56
CA ASN A 214 -90.23 0.74 25.35
C ASN A 214 -91.68 1.11 24.91
N PRO A 215 -92.63 0.16 24.65
CA PRO A 215 -92.56 -1.32 24.48
C PRO A 215 -93.42 -1.90 23.30
N GLU A 216 -93.62 -3.24 23.27
CA GLU A 216 -94.64 -4.03 22.50
C GLU A 216 -94.45 -4.12 20.96
N SER A 217 -94.85 -5.18 20.22
CA SER A 217 -95.62 -6.41 20.52
C SER A 217 -95.42 -7.55 19.48
N PHE A 218 -95.60 -8.81 19.89
CA PHE A 218 -96.14 -9.98 19.14
C PHE A 218 -95.49 -10.56 17.84
N ARG A 219 -94.98 -11.81 17.99
CA ARG A 219 -95.48 -13.08 17.36
C ARG A 219 -94.61 -13.83 16.31
N ASN A 220 -94.51 -15.14 16.59
CA ASN A 220 -94.04 -16.35 15.87
C ASN A 220 -94.24 -16.37 14.33
N ASP A 221 -93.49 -17.15 13.52
CA ASP A 221 -93.32 -18.63 13.54
C ASP A 221 -91.97 -19.10 12.92
N ASP A 222 -91.50 -20.29 13.34
CA ASP A 222 -91.01 -21.48 12.59
C ASP A 222 -90.07 -21.34 11.35
N THR A 223 -89.18 -22.26 10.93
CA THR A 223 -88.52 -23.54 11.38
C THR A 223 -87.42 -23.86 10.31
N ASP A 224 -86.44 -24.79 10.40
CA ASP A 224 -85.89 -25.68 11.45
C ASP A 224 -84.41 -26.06 11.09
N ASP A 225 -83.86 -27.11 11.74
CA ASP A 225 -82.86 -28.07 11.22
C ASP A 225 -81.40 -27.64 10.92
N LEU A 226 -80.62 -27.78 12.00
CA LEU A 226 -79.25 -28.32 12.11
C LEU A 226 -79.14 -29.81 11.59
N PRO A 227 -78.02 -30.57 11.74
CA PRO A 227 -76.57 -30.28 11.89
C PRO A 227 -75.64 -31.23 11.02
N VAL A 228 -74.34 -31.30 11.41
CA VAL A 228 -73.30 -32.37 11.20
C VAL A 228 -72.77 -32.58 9.76
N VAL A 229 -71.46 -32.79 9.53
CA VAL A 229 -70.31 -33.14 10.39
C VAL A 229 -69.14 -32.19 10.21
#